data_AF-A0A2V8MBV3-F1
#
_entry.id   AF-A0A2V8MBV3-F1
#
_cell.length_a   1.000
_cell.length_b   1.000
_cell.length_c   1.000
_cell.angle_alpha   90.00
_cell.angle_beta   90.00
_cell.angle_gamma   90.00
#
_symmetry.space_group_name_H-M   'P 1'
#
loop_
_entity.id
_entity.type
_entity.pdbx_description
1 polymer ?
#
loop_
_entity_poly.entity_id
_entity_poly.type
_entity_poly.pdbx_seq_one_letter_code
_entity_poly.pdbx_strand_id
1 'polypeptide(L)'
;MLSPILEFVFGKGEKMKHLTVILKTSAMIGLSAALAAVSYGQNRERFGISAKAGGINSVIGRVLVQRAGQNSPQDLSAKDDLTSGDVVTTRGGSRVEVLLNPGSYLR
;
A
#
# COMPACT_ATOMS: atom_id res chain seq x y z
N MET A 1 -68.21 9.16 28.63
CA MET A 1 -67.08 10.11 28.58
C MET A 1 -65.90 9.45 29.28
N LEU A 2 -64.96 8.86 28.53
CA LEU A 2 -63.75 8.30 29.13
C LEU A 2 -62.81 9.44 29.54
N SER A 3 -62.26 9.31 30.74
CA SER A 3 -61.43 10.30 31.43
C SER A 3 -60.14 10.65 30.68
N PRO A 4 -59.76 11.95 30.61
CA PRO A 4 -58.60 12.47 29.84
C PRO A 4 -57.23 11.94 30.31
N ILE A 5 -57.18 11.29 31.48
CA ILE A 5 -55.97 10.69 32.04
C ILE A 5 -55.58 9.41 31.28
N LEU A 6 -56.55 8.68 30.73
CA LEU A 6 -56.28 7.40 30.06
C LEU A 6 -55.65 7.60 28.66
N GLU A 7 -56.05 8.64 27.93
CA GLU A 7 -55.42 9.01 26.65
C GLU A 7 -53.98 9.50 26.84
N PHE A 8 -53.70 10.24 27.91
CA PHE A 8 -52.35 10.72 28.20
C PHE A 8 -51.38 9.58 28.51
N VAL A 9 -51.82 8.57 29.27
CA VAL A 9 -51.02 7.39 29.62
C VAL A 9 -50.78 6.49 28.38
N PHE A 10 -51.81 6.26 27.56
CA PHE A 10 -51.69 5.48 26.32
C PHE A 10 -50.76 6.15 25.30
N GLY A 11 -50.90 7.46 25.07
CA GLY A 11 -50.05 8.22 24.15
C GLY A 11 -48.58 8.29 24.60
N LYS A 12 -48.31 8.21 25.91
CA LYS A 12 -46.94 8.16 26.45
C LYS A 12 -46.27 6.80 26.21
N GLY A 13 -47.02 5.70 26.34
CA GLY A 13 -46.55 4.35 26.06
C GLY A 13 -46.18 4.12 24.59
N GLU A 14 -46.96 4.70 23.67
CA GLU A 14 -46.68 4.65 22.23
C GLU A 14 -45.43 5.46 21.86
N LYS A 15 -45.30 6.69 22.38
CA LYS A 15 -44.12 7.54 22.19
C LYS A 15 -42.82 6.89 22.67
N MET A 16 -42.84 6.15 23.80
CA MET A 16 -41.65 5.45 24.31
C MET A 16 -41.21 4.28 23.40
N LYS A 17 -42.16 3.58 22.76
CA LYS A 17 -41.84 2.52 21.79
C LYS A 17 -41.15 3.09 20.57
N HIS A 18 -41.68 4.19 20.01
CA HIS A 18 -41.07 4.88 18.88
C HIS A 18 -39.68 5.43 19.21
N LEU A 19 -39.50 6.02 20.39
CA LEU A 19 -38.19 6.51 20.85
C LEU A 19 -37.16 5.38 20.95
N THR A 20 -37.56 4.22 21.47
CA THR A 20 -36.68 3.06 21.61
C THR A 20 -36.32 2.46 20.24
N VAL A 21 -37.26 2.46 19.28
CA VAL A 21 -37.01 2.00 17.91
C VAL A 21 -36.03 2.94 17.19
N ILE A 22 -36.23 4.26 17.30
CA ILE A 22 -35.35 5.28 16.69
C ILE A 22 -33.92 5.18 17.25
N LEU A 23 -33.77 4.96 18.56
CA LEU A 23 -32.46 4.82 19.18
C LEU A 23 -31.72 3.55 18.72
N LYS A 24 -32.46 2.45 18.50
CA LYS A 24 -31.88 1.19 18.00
C LYS A 24 -31.50 1.27 16.52
N THR A 25 -32.34 1.90 15.70
CA THR A 25 -32.06 2.03 14.26
C THR A 25 -30.87 2.95 13.99
N SER A 26 -30.72 4.04 14.74
CA SER A 26 -29.56 4.93 14.60
C SER A 26 -28.25 4.25 15.00
N ALA A 27 -28.24 3.45 16.07
CA ALA A 27 -27.08 2.66 16.48
C ALA A 27 -26.67 1.63 15.42
N MET A 28 -27.64 0.94 14.80
CA MET A 28 -27.41 -0.02 13.71
C MET A 28 -26.80 0.64 12.47
N ILE A 29 -27.29 1.82 12.10
CA ILE A 29 -26.76 2.59 10.95
C ILE A 29 -25.33 3.05 11.24
N GLY A 30 -25.07 3.56 12.45
CA GLY A 30 -23.71 3.97 12.86
C GLY A 30 -22.70 2.82 12.84
N LEU A 31 -23.09 1.64 13.33
CA LEU A 31 -22.24 0.45 13.32
C LEU A 31 -21.92 -0.03 11.90
N SER A 32 -22.92 -0.01 11.01
CA SER A 32 -22.74 -0.42 9.61
C SER A 32 -21.80 0.53 8.86
N ALA A 33 -21.91 1.84 9.09
CA ALA A 33 -21.02 2.83 8.50
C ALA A 33 -19.56 2.68 9.00
N ALA A 34 -19.37 2.39 10.29
CA ALA A 34 -18.04 2.15 10.86
C ALA A 34 -17.36 0.91 10.27
N LEU A 35 -18.10 -0.19 10.08
CA LEU A 35 -17.59 -1.42 9.44
C LEU A 35 -17.19 -1.19 7.98
N ALA A 36 -17.97 -0.40 7.23
CA ALA A 36 -17.63 -0.02 5.86
C ALA A 36 -16.36 0.84 5.81
N ALA A 37 -16.14 1.75 6.76
CA ALA A 37 -14.94 2.58 6.80
C ALA A 37 -13.65 1.77 7.05
N VAL A 38 -13.72 0.69 7.84
CA VAL A 38 -12.56 -0.17 8.13
C VAL A 38 -12.11 -0.96 6.89
N SER A 39 -13.02 -1.34 5.98
CA SER A 39 -12.67 -2.11 4.77
C SER A 39 -11.90 -1.29 3.72
N TYR A 40 -12.12 0.03 3.67
CA TYR A 40 -11.35 0.92 2.79
C TYR A 40 -9.85 1.03 3.18
N GLY A 41 -9.48 0.61 4.39
CA GLY A 41 -8.10 0.67 4.90
C GLY A 41 -7.25 -0.60 4.70
N GLN A 42 -7.83 -1.73 4.28
CA GLN A 42 -7.16 -3.04 4.31
C GLN A 42 -6.49 -3.45 2.98
N ASN A 43 -6.56 -2.65 1.92
CA ASN A 43 -5.85 -2.95 0.67
C ASN A 43 -4.58 -2.09 0.53
N ARG A 44 -3.61 -2.33 1.41
CA ARG A 44 -2.30 -1.64 1.43
C ARG A 44 -1.12 -2.58 1.23
N GLU A 45 -1.23 -3.56 0.34
CA GLU A 45 -0.05 -4.26 -0.16
C GLU A 45 -0.10 -4.32 -1.69
N ARG A 46 0.12 -3.16 -2.32
CA ARG A 46 0.60 -3.13 -3.70
C ARG A 46 2.02 -3.66 -3.68
N PHE A 47 2.20 -4.97 -3.83
CA PHE A 47 3.47 -5.51 -4.33
C PHE A 47 3.59 -5.12 -5.81
N GLY A 48 3.82 -3.84 -6.06
CA GLY A 48 4.47 -3.43 -7.29
C GLY A 48 5.90 -3.89 -7.17
N ILE A 49 6.20 -5.12 -7.62
CA ILE A 49 7.57 -5.51 -7.94
C ILE A 49 7.96 -4.61 -9.11
N SER A 50 8.44 -3.42 -8.77
CA SER A 50 9.00 -2.49 -9.72
C SER A 50 10.27 -3.14 -10.25
N ALA A 51 10.37 -3.23 -11.57
CA ALA A 51 11.53 -3.71 -12.30
C ALA A 51 12.77 -2.84 -12.02
N LYS A 52 13.38 -3.03 -10.84
CA LYS A 52 14.72 -2.54 -10.50
C LYS A 52 15.66 -3.67 -10.93
N ALA A 53 16.60 -3.44 -11.84
CA ALA A 53 17.35 -4.50 -12.52
C ALA A 53 18.47 -5.13 -11.66
N GLY A 54 18.24 -5.25 -10.35
CA GLY A 54 19.14 -5.91 -9.41
C GLY A 54 20.06 -4.95 -8.64
N GLY A 55 20.43 -5.36 -7.43
CA GLY A 55 21.38 -4.63 -6.58
C GLY A 55 22.81 -5.13 -6.79
N ILE A 56 23.81 -4.30 -6.49
CA ILE A 56 25.22 -4.74 -6.53
C ILE A 56 25.60 -5.38 -5.19
N ASN A 57 26.06 -6.63 -5.24
CA ASN A 57 26.58 -7.34 -4.07
C ASN A 57 28.02 -6.93 -3.76
N SER A 58 28.85 -6.88 -4.80
CA SER A 58 30.29 -6.63 -4.67
C SER A 58 30.88 -6.07 -5.96
N VAL A 59 31.90 -5.23 -5.80
CA VAL A 59 32.72 -4.68 -6.89
C VAL A 59 34.19 -4.89 -6.53
N ILE A 60 34.93 -5.53 -7.44
CA ILE A 60 36.37 -5.75 -7.33
C ILE A 60 37.02 -5.06 -8.53
N GLY A 61 38.03 -4.24 -8.28
CA GLY A 61 38.69 -3.45 -9.34
C GLY A 61 37.82 -2.27 -9.81
N ARG A 62 38.06 -1.78 -11.03
CA ARG A 62 37.32 -0.65 -11.60
C ARG A 62 36.25 -1.16 -12.54
N VAL A 63 35.00 -0.93 -12.16
CA VAL A 63 33.81 -1.25 -12.95
C VAL A 63 33.09 0.06 -13.25
N LEU A 64 32.71 0.25 -14.50
CA LEU A 64 31.97 1.43 -14.95
C LEU A 64 30.53 1.06 -15.24
N VAL A 65 29.61 1.97 -14.98
CA VAL A 65 28.21 1.88 -15.42
C VAL A 65 27.87 3.07 -16.29
N GLN A 66 27.30 2.81 -17.45
CA GLN A 66 26.63 3.82 -18.25
C GLN A 66 25.14 3.68 -18.00
N ARG A 67 24.55 4.70 -17.36
CA ARG A 67 23.13 4.69 -17.04
C ARG A 67 22.28 4.89 -18.28
N ALA A 68 21.09 4.30 -18.31
CA ALA A 68 20.14 4.54 -19.39
C ALA A 68 19.90 6.05 -19.59
N GLY A 69 20.12 6.55 -20.81
CA GLY A 69 19.96 7.97 -21.15
C GLY A 69 21.09 8.89 -20.73
N GLN A 70 22.16 8.38 -20.12
CA GLN A 70 23.36 9.16 -19.80
C GLN A 70 24.49 8.87 -20.79
N ASN A 71 25.19 9.93 -21.21
CA ASN A 71 26.26 9.83 -22.22
C ASN A 71 27.64 9.54 -21.62
N SER A 72 27.79 9.69 -20.30
CA SER A 72 29.06 9.52 -19.59
C SER A 72 29.02 8.29 -18.68
N PRO A 73 29.98 7.35 -18.81
CA PRO A 73 30.18 6.30 -17.83
C PRO A 73 30.61 6.87 -16.47
N GLN A 74 30.17 6.25 -15.40
CA GLN A 74 30.57 6.55 -14.02
C GLN A 74 31.09 5.29 -13.32
N ASP A 75 31.87 5.45 -12.25
CA ASP A 75 32.29 4.30 -11.43
C ASP A 75 31.08 3.65 -10.77
N LEU A 76 31.02 2.32 -10.83
CA LEU A 76 29.99 1.50 -10.18
C LEU A 76 30.46 1.10 -8.78
N SER A 77 29.61 1.30 -7.79
CA SER A 77 29.85 0.97 -6.39
C SER A 77 28.89 -0.12 -5.89
N ALA A 78 29.26 -0.80 -4.80
CA ALA A 78 28.39 -1.75 -4.12
C ALA A 78 27.15 -1.10 -3.48
N LYS A 79 27.09 0.24 -3.42
CA LYS A 79 25.92 0.99 -2.96
C LYS A 79 24.94 1.32 -4.09
N ASP A 80 25.33 1.06 -5.33
CA ASP A 80 24.49 1.33 -6.48
C ASP A 80 23.54 0.16 -6.74
N ASP A 81 22.41 0.49 -7.35
CA ASP A 81 21.53 -0.49 -7.98
C ASP A 81 21.69 -0.40 -9.50
N LEU A 82 21.38 -1.48 -10.22
CA LEU A 82 21.22 -1.46 -11.67
C LEU A 82 19.76 -1.30 -12.05
N THR A 83 19.55 -0.65 -13.18
CA THR A 83 18.23 -0.46 -13.79
C THR A 83 18.23 -0.96 -15.23
N SER A 84 17.05 -1.26 -15.76
CA SER A 84 16.92 -1.77 -17.12
C SER A 84 17.50 -0.78 -18.13
N GLY A 85 18.45 -1.25 -18.94
CA GLY A 85 19.13 -0.43 -19.93
C GLY A 85 20.47 0.14 -19.47
N ASP A 86 20.87 -0.07 -18.20
CA ASP A 86 22.23 0.23 -17.77
C ASP A 86 23.24 -0.72 -18.45
N VAL A 87 24.40 -0.19 -18.81
CA VAL A 87 25.50 -0.97 -19.40
C VAL A 87 26.66 -0.98 -18.44
N VAL A 88 27.04 -2.18 -17.97
CA VAL A 88 28.15 -2.37 -17.05
C VAL A 88 29.39 -2.82 -17.81
N THR A 89 30.49 -2.09 -17.64
CA THR A 89 31.77 -2.35 -18.29
C THR A 89 32.82 -2.70 -17.23
N THR A 90 33.36 -3.92 -17.29
CA THR A 90 34.51 -4.34 -16.49
C THR A 90 35.80 -4.23 -17.29
N ARG A 91 36.91 -3.81 -16.66
CA ARG A 91 38.25 -3.87 -17.27
C ARG A 91 39.07 -5.01 -16.65
N GLY A 92 40.08 -5.51 -17.36
CA GLY A 92 40.89 -6.68 -16.96
C GLY A 92 41.20 -6.78 -15.46
N GLY A 93 40.87 -7.94 -14.87
CA GLY A 93 41.00 -8.22 -13.43
C GLY A 93 39.84 -7.71 -12.55
N SER A 94 38.94 -6.88 -13.09
CA SER A 94 37.77 -6.38 -12.36
C SER A 94 36.61 -7.36 -12.43
N ARG A 95 35.78 -7.38 -11.38
CA ARG A 95 34.61 -8.24 -11.25
C ARG A 95 33.48 -7.46 -10.59
N VAL A 96 32.25 -7.74 -10.98
CA VAL A 96 31.05 -7.29 -10.29
C VAL A 96 30.14 -8.47 -10.03
N GLU A 97 29.51 -8.49 -8.87
CA GLU A 97 28.48 -9.45 -8.50
C GLU A 97 27.15 -8.72 -8.36
N VAL A 98 26.12 -9.21 -9.04
CA VAL A 98 24.80 -8.57 -9.13
C VAL A 98 23.74 -9.52 -8.60
N LEU A 99 22.90 -9.03 -7.70
CA LEU A 99 21.72 -9.74 -7.20
C LEU A 99 20.53 -9.35 -8.05
N LEU A 100 20.04 -10.28 -8.86
CA LEU A 100 18.92 -10.01 -9.76
C LEU A 100 17.60 -10.14 -9.02
N ASN A 101 16.69 -9.22 -9.34
CA ASN A 101 15.31 -9.33 -8.91
C ASN A 101 14.58 -10.44 -9.70
N PRO A 102 13.59 -11.12 -9.11
CA PRO A 102 12.82 -12.15 -9.80
C PRO A 102 12.29 -11.67 -11.17
N GLY A 103 12.48 -12.50 -12.21
CA GLY A 103 12.10 -12.15 -13.58
C GLY A 103 13.06 -11.21 -14.31
N SER A 104 14.12 -10.72 -13.67
CA SER A 104 15.20 -9.96 -14.33
C SER A 104 16.29 -10.90 -14.84
N TYR A 105 16.97 -10.50 -15.91
CA TYR A 105 18.13 -11.21 -16.46
C TYR A 105 19.21 -10.20 -16.89
N LEU A 106 20.46 -10.63 -16.85
CA LEU A 106 21.59 -9.90 -17.45
C LEU A 106 21.79 -10.42 -18.88
N ARG A 107 22.14 -9.51 -19.79
CA ARG A 107 22.45 -9.81 -21.18
C ARG A 107 23.69 -9.07 -21.63
#